data_AF-A0A1G2NHU7-F1
#
_entry.id   AF-A0A1G2NHU7-F1
#
_cell.length_a   1.000
_cell.length_b   1.000
_cell.length_c   1.000
_cell.angle_alpha   90.00
_cell.angle_beta   90.00
_cell.angle_gamma   90.00
#
_symmetry.space_group_name_H-M   'P 1'
#
loop_
_entity.id
_entity.type
_entity.pdbx_description
1 polymer ?
#
loop_
_entity_poly.entity_id
_entity_poly.type
_entity_poly.pdbx_seq_one_letter_code
_entity_poly.pdbx_strand_id
1 'polypeptide(L)'
;MSMRFDARRHIKILTDELPRELAGIRLQNLEYGLQRLYDNQFLNICRVSEGNYKLRLTMSGQKLSIIVEIPESLKAKKRST
;
A
#
# COMPACT_ATOMS: atom_id res chain seq x y z
N MET A 1 -9.07 -22.39 8.20
CA MET A 1 -9.71 -21.07 8.07
C MET A 1 -8.85 -20.18 7.18
N SER A 2 -9.16 -20.07 5.88
CA SER A 2 -8.47 -19.12 5.00
C SER A 2 -9.08 -17.73 5.22
N MET A 3 -8.41 -16.89 5.99
CA MET A 3 -8.71 -15.46 6.01
C MET A 3 -8.56 -14.95 4.57
N ARG A 4 -9.67 -14.52 3.94
CA ARG A 4 -9.63 -13.88 2.62
C ARG A 4 -8.73 -12.64 2.74
N PHE A 5 -7.72 -12.57 1.90
CA PHE A 5 -6.84 -11.40 1.81
C PHE A 5 -7.64 -10.21 1.27
N ASP A 6 -7.96 -9.24 2.14
CA ASP A 6 -8.71 -8.03 1.79
C ASP A 6 -7.73 -6.90 1.42
N ALA A 7 -7.37 -6.83 0.13
CA ALA A 7 -6.40 -5.84 -0.34
C ALA A 7 -6.84 -4.40 -0.12
N ARG A 8 -8.15 -4.10 -0.03
CA ARG A 8 -8.65 -2.74 0.21
C ARG A 8 -8.26 -2.25 1.59
N ARG A 9 -8.37 -3.12 2.60
CA ARG A 9 -7.87 -2.85 3.95
C ARG A 9 -6.37 -2.58 3.95
N HIS A 10 -5.60 -3.32 3.17
CA HIS A 10 -4.14 -3.14 3.10
C HIS A 10 -3.72 -1.87 2.37
N ILE A 11 -4.41 -1.46 1.30
CA ILE A 11 -4.19 -0.17 0.63
C ILE A 11 -4.39 0.97 1.63
N LYS A 12 -5.48 0.93 2.41
CA LYS A 12 -5.78 1.94 3.43
C LYS A 12 -4.72 2.02 4.52
N ILE A 13 -4.25 0.87 5.01
CA ILE A 13 -3.16 0.84 6.00
C ILE A 13 -1.89 1.47 5.41
N LEU A 14 -1.55 1.13 4.17
CA LEU A 14 -0.36 1.64 3.50
C LEU A 14 -0.45 3.16 3.29
N THR A 15 -1.61 3.69 2.90
CA THR A 15 -1.81 5.14 2.71
C THR A 15 -1.90 5.92 4.01
N ASP A 16 -2.44 5.31 5.07
CA ASP A 16 -2.47 5.89 6.42
C ASP A 16 -1.09 5.90 7.10
N GLU A 17 -0.22 4.92 6.80
CA GLU A 17 1.14 4.82 7.33
C GLU A 17 2.15 5.72 6.59
N LEU A 18 1.81 6.23 5.41
CA LEU A 18 2.67 7.18 4.69
C LEU A 18 2.58 8.58 5.31
N PRO A 19 3.70 9.29 5.50
CA PRO A 19 3.67 10.65 6.01
C PRO A 19 2.85 11.52 5.07
N ARG A 20 1.99 12.35 5.66
CA ARG A 20 1.22 13.40 4.94
C ARG A 20 2.12 14.39 4.20
N GLU A 21 3.41 14.37 4.51
CA GLU A 21 4.48 15.18 3.92
C GLU A 21 5.13 14.57 2.68
N LEU A 22 4.59 13.50 2.09
CA LEU A 22 5.01 13.07 0.75
C LEU A 22 4.81 14.24 -0.23
N ALA A 23 5.91 14.96 -0.48
CA ALA A 23 5.93 16.22 -1.21
C ALA A 23 5.32 16.03 -2.60
N GLY A 24 4.12 16.60 -2.80
CA GLY A 24 3.50 16.75 -4.12
C GLY A 24 2.38 15.76 -4.47
N ILE A 25 2.11 14.70 -3.69
CA ILE A 25 0.99 13.79 -3.97
C ILE A 25 -0.01 13.83 -2.82
N ARG A 26 -1.26 14.24 -3.11
CA ARG A 26 -2.36 14.10 -2.14
C ARG A 26 -2.57 12.61 -1.85
N LEU A 27 -2.34 12.17 -0.61
CA LEU A 27 -2.49 10.77 -0.20
C LEU A 27 -3.85 10.15 -0.58
N GLN A 28 -4.93 10.95 -0.58
CA GLN A 28 -6.25 10.49 -1.05
C GLN A 28 -6.24 10.11 -2.54
N ASN A 29 -5.51 10.84 -3.39
CA ASN A 29 -5.41 10.51 -4.81
C ASN A 29 -4.58 9.25 -5.03
N LEU A 30 -3.56 9.03 -4.19
CA LEU A 30 -2.77 7.81 -4.19
C LEU A 30 -3.63 6.60 -3.78
N GLU A 31 -4.40 6.72 -2.69
CA GLU A 31 -5.32 5.68 -2.24
C GLU A 31 -6.33 5.30 -3.32
N TYR A 32 -6.99 6.30 -3.89
CA TYR A 32 -7.96 6.10 -4.97
C TYR A 32 -7.32 5.42 -6.19
N GLY A 33 -6.12 5.86 -6.58
CA GLY A 33 -5.37 5.27 -7.68
C GLY A 33 -5.03 3.80 -7.45
N LEU A 34 -4.52 3.46 -6.26
CA LEU A 34 -4.19 2.09 -5.89
C LEU A 34 -5.43 1.20 -5.82
N GLN A 35 -6.53 1.68 -5.25
CA GLN A 35 -7.80 0.96 -5.22
C GLN A 35 -8.31 0.66 -6.64
N ARG A 36 -8.33 1.68 -7.51
CA ARG A 36 -8.76 1.51 -8.91
C ARG A 36 -7.88 0.50 -9.65
N LEU A 37 -6.55 0.56 -9.49
CA LEU A 37 -5.64 -0.41 -10.12
C LEU A 37 -5.86 -1.84 -9.59
N TYR A 38 -6.17 -2.00 -8.30
CA TYR A 38 -6.50 -3.29 -7.72
C TYR A 38 -7.84 -3.83 -8.23
N ASP A 39 -8.89 -3.01 -8.26
CA ASP A 39 -10.22 -3.40 -8.73
C ASP A 39 -10.19 -3.81 -10.22
N ASN A 40 -9.31 -3.20 -11.01
CA ASN A 40 -9.09 -3.57 -12.42
C ASN A 40 -8.06 -4.71 -12.60
N GLN A 41 -7.62 -5.36 -11.53
CA GLN A 41 -6.65 -6.47 -11.53
C GLN A 41 -5.26 -6.12 -12.11
N PHE A 42 -4.95 -4.83 -12.25
CA PHE A 42 -3.63 -4.35 -12.66
C PHE A 42 -2.66 -4.27 -11.49
N LEU A 43 -3.16 -4.21 -10.25
CA LEU A 43 -2.33 -4.17 -9.05
C LEU A 43 -2.62 -5.38 -8.16
N ASN A 44 -1.55 -6.00 -7.67
CA ASN A 44 -1.61 -6.96 -6.58
C ASN A 44 -0.75 -6.44 -5.43
N ILE A 45 -1.27 -6.48 -4.21
CA ILE A 45 -0.57 -6.06 -2.99
C ILE A 45 -0.36 -7.28 -2.11
N CYS A 46 0.86 -7.46 -1.62
CA CYS A 46 1.18 -8.46 -0.62
C CYS A 46 1.93 -7.81 0.55
N ARG A 47 1.56 -8.13 1.78
CA ARG A 47 2.38 -7.79 2.95
C ARG A 47 3.59 -8.72 3.00
N VAL A 48 4.80 -8.15 3.02
CA VAL A 48 6.05 -8.91 3.10
C VAL A 48 6.46 -9.08 4.56
N SER A 49 6.38 -8.00 5.35
CA SER A 49 6.62 -7.99 6.79
C SER A 49 5.85 -6.84 7.44
N GLU A 50 6.06 -6.57 8.72
CA GLU A 50 5.35 -5.50 9.42
C GLU A 50 5.70 -4.11 8.87
N GLY A 51 4.69 -3.42 8.32
CA GLY A 51 4.84 -2.13 7.65
C GLY A 51 5.56 -2.19 6.29
N ASN A 52 5.77 -3.39 5.74
CA ASN A 52 6.41 -3.57 4.44
C ASN A 52 5.48 -4.26 3.46
N TYR A 53 5.28 -3.61 2.31
CA TYR A 53 4.32 -4.06 1.31
C TYR A 53 4.99 -4.15 -0.05
N LYS A 54 4.66 -5.21 -0.78
CA LYS A 54 5.06 -5.40 -2.17
C LYS A 54 3.87 -5.09 -3.05
N LEU A 55 4.01 -4.08 -3.89
CA LEU A 55 3.08 -3.74 -4.95
C LEU A 55 3.58 -4.36 -6.25
N ARG A 56 2.77 -5.22 -6.86
CA ARG A 56 3.01 -5.79 -8.19
C ARG A 56 2.01 -5.19 -9.17
N LEU A 57 2.49 -4.28 -10.02
CA LEU A 57 1.73 -3.71 -11.10
C LEU A 57 1.91 -4.58 -12.37
N THR A 58 0.84 -4.89 -13.07
CA THR A 58 0.86 -5.56 -14.36
C THR A 58 0.24 -4.62 -15.39
N MET A 59 1.03 -4.16 -16.35
CA MET A 59 0.56 -3.26 -17.41
C MET A 59 1.08 -3.75 -18.76
N SER A 60 0.17 -3.92 -19.73
CA SER A 60 0.51 -4.34 -21.10
C SER A 60 1.40 -5.60 -21.16
N GLY A 61 1.14 -6.57 -20.27
CA GLY A 61 1.93 -7.81 -20.15
C GLY A 61 3.25 -7.69 -19.38
N GLN A 62 3.69 -6.47 -19.06
CA GLN A 62 4.88 -6.22 -18.24
C GLN A 62 4.52 -6.19 -16.76
N LYS A 63 5.39 -6.79 -15.92
CA LYS A 63 5.22 -6.84 -14.47
C LYS A 63 6.25 -5.94 -13.81
N LEU A 64 5.78 -4.85 -13.20
CA LEU A 64 6.58 -4.00 -12.33
C LEU A 64 6.38 -4.46 -10.87
N SER A 65 7.46 -4.65 -10.11
CA SER A 65 7.37 -4.96 -8.68
C SER A 65 8.09 -3.88 -7.90
N ILE A 66 7.35 -3.15 -7.07
CA ILE A 66 7.87 -2.12 -6.17
C ILE A 66 7.73 -2.65 -4.74
N ILE A 67 8.82 -2.56 -3.97
CA ILE A 67 8.77 -2.78 -2.52
C ILE A 67 8.62 -1.40 -1.90
N VAL A 68 7.49 -1.19 -1.23
CA VAL A 68 7.27 -0.02 -0.39
C VAL A 68 7.67 -0.43 1.01
N GLU A 69 8.87 -0.01 1.37
CA GLU A 69 9.35 -0.03 2.74
C GLU A 69 8.83 1.23 3.42
N ILE A 70 8.06 1.07 4.50
CA ILE A 70 7.68 2.19 5.36
C ILE A 70 8.72 2.25 6.47
N PRO A 71 9.61 3.28 6.47
CA PRO A 71 10.63 3.44 7.50
C PRO A 71 10.00 3.39 8.89
N GLU A 72 10.66 2.73 9.84
CA GLU A 72 10.17 2.64 11.23
C GLU A 72 9.93 4.01 11.87
N SER A 73 10.65 5.04 11.43
CA SER A 73 10.46 6.43 11.86
C SER A 73 9.13 7.05 11.43
N LEU A 74 8.51 6.53 10.38
CA LEU A 74 7.26 7.02 9.79
C LEU A 74 6.03 6.20 10.19
N LYS A 75 6.24 5.00 10.75
CA LYS A 75 5.18 4.22 11.38
C LYS A 75 4.63 5.04 12.54
N ALA A 76 3.34 5.32 12.50
CA ALA A 76 2.67 6.06 13.57
C ALA A 76 3.05 5.44 14.91
N LYS A 77 3.85 6.18 15.71
CA LYS A 77 4.23 5.80 17.07
C LYS A 77 2.95 5.32 17.76
N LYS A 78 2.88 4.02 18.08
CA LYS A 78 1.88 3.51 19.01
C LYS A 78 1.91 4.46 20.20
N ARG A 79 0.81 5.17 20.44
CA ARG A 79 0.59 5.84 21.72
C ARG A 79 0.51 4.72 22.75
N SER A 80 1.68 4.35 23.27
CA SER A 80 1.77 3.67 24.56
C SER A 80 1.17 4.65 25.56
N THR A 81 -0.03 4.31 25.99
CA THR A 81 -0.53 4.75 27.28
C THR A 81 -0.09 3.69 28.28
#